data_AF-A0A0E4CWG1-F1
#
_entry.id   AF-A0A0E4CWG1-F1
#
_cell.length_a   1.000
_cell.length_b   1.000
_cell.length_c   1.000
_cell.angle_alpha   90.00
_cell.angle_beta   90.00
_cell.angle_gamma   90.00
#
_symmetry.space_group_name_H-M   'P 1'
#
loop_
_entity.id
_entity.type
_entity.pdbx_description
1 polymer ?
#
loop_
_entity_poly.entity_id
_entity_poly.type
_entity_poly.pdbx_seq_one_letter_code
_entity_poly.pdbx_strand_id
1 'polypeptide(L)' 'MKATPKIEMLVDALNPVEESVNVITYMLTLHSGREIEILQQIDRKIGDVLVDLQSKVEQVVKQAEESP' A
#
# COMPACT_ATOMS: atom_id res chain seq x y z
N MET A 1 15.47 -23.06 -15.21
CA MET A 1 14.44 -22.05 -14.91
C MET A 1 14.50 -21.76 -13.42
N LYS A 2 14.61 -20.50 -12.98
CA LYS A 2 14.38 -20.15 -11.57
C LYS A 2 12.86 -20.13 -11.36
N ALA A 3 12.35 -21.02 -10.51
CA ALA A 3 10.95 -20.97 -10.12
C ALA A 3 10.75 -19.76 -9.20
N THR A 4 9.90 -18.83 -9.59
CA THR A 4 9.46 -17.76 -8.68
C THR A 4 8.31 -18.34 -7.86
N PRO A 5 8.45 -18.51 -6.53
CA PRO A 5 7.36 -19.01 -5.71
C PRO A 5 6.18 -18.03 -5.77
N LYS A 6 5.01 -18.54 -6.13
CA LYS A 6 3.74 -17.81 -6.05
C LYS A 6 3.10 -18.14 -4.70
N ILE A 7 2.64 -17.12 -4.00
CA ILE A 7 1.97 -17.26 -2.71
C ILE A 7 0.51 -16.86 -2.90
N GLU A 8 -0.39 -17.70 -2.40
CA GLU A 8 -1.83 -17.42 -2.33
C GLU A 8 -2.21 -17.26 -0.86
N MET A 9 -2.81 -16.12 -0.51
CA MET A 9 -3.15 -15.76 0.85
C MET A 9 -4.62 -15.33 0.92
N LEU A 10 -5.33 -15.83 1.94
CA LEU A 10 -6.65 -15.34 2.30
C LEU A 10 -6.46 -14.14 3.24
N VAL A 11 -7.09 -13.02 2.91
CA VAL A 11 -6.99 -11.76 3.64
C VAL A 11 -8.35 -11.36 4.21
N ASP A 12 -8.39 -10.98 5.48
CA ASP A 12 -9.60 -10.41 6.10
C ASP A 12 -9.80 -8.94 5.69
N ALA A 13 -10.80 -8.69 4.86
CA ALA A 13 -11.13 -7.35 4.40
C ALA A 13 -11.89 -6.50 5.44
N LEU A 14 -12.37 -7.09 6.54
CA LEU A 14 -13.08 -6.37 7.59
C LEU A 14 -12.15 -5.47 8.42
N ASN A 15 -10.86 -5.83 8.49
CA ASN A 15 -9.84 -5.13 9.26
C ASN A 15 -8.64 -4.74 8.36
N PRO A 16 -8.84 -3.86 7.36
CA PRO A 16 -7.92 -3.70 6.24
C PRO A 16 -6.52 -3.20 6.65
N VAL A 17 -6.42 -2.40 7.71
CA VAL A 17 -5.13 -1.89 8.21
C VAL A 17 -4.33 -3.01 8.87
N GLU A 18 -4.97 -3.73 9.80
CA GLU A 18 -4.34 -4.86 10.49
C GLU A 18 -3.91 -5.94 9.49
N GLU A 19 -4.79 -6.25 8.53
CA GLU A 19 -4.48 -7.24 7.52
C GLU A 19 -3.35 -6.81 6.58
N SER A 20 -3.28 -5.53 6.23
CA SER A 20 -2.15 -5.00 5.46
C SER A 20 -0.83 -5.15 6.22
N VAL A 21 -0.82 -4.90 7.53
CA VAL A 21 0.36 -5.11 8.38
C VAL A 21 0.74 -6.59 8.45
N ASN A 22 -0.24 -7.50 8.54
CA ASN A 22 0.00 -8.95 8.55
C ASN A 22 0.67 -9.42 7.25
N VAL A 23 0.16 -8.98 6.10
CA VAL A 23 0.73 -9.30 4.78
C VAL A 23 2.17 -8.78 4.66
N ILE A 24 2.40 -7.52 5.05
CA ILE A 24 3.74 -6.92 5.01
C ILE A 24 4.70 -7.72 5.90
N THR A 25 4.29 -8.01 7.14
CA THR A 25 5.10 -8.76 8.10
C THR A 25 5.47 -10.13 7.55
N TYR A 26 4.53 -10.84 6.94
CA TYR A 26 4.80 -12.11 6.28
C TYR A 26 5.81 -11.96 5.15
N MET A 27 5.68 -10.94 4.29
CA MET A 27 6.63 -10.70 3.20
C MET A 27 8.05 -10.41 3.70
N LEU A 28 8.20 -9.72 4.85
CA LEU A 28 9.50 -9.50 5.46
C LEU A 28 10.15 -10.81 5.92
N THR A 29 9.37 -11.75 6.45
CA THR A 29 9.90 -13.06 6.91
C THR A 29 10.51 -13.88 5.77
N LEU A 30 10.05 -13.67 4.53
CA LEU A 30 10.55 -14.33 3.33
C LEU A 30 11.81 -13.67 2.74
N HIS A 31 12.16 -12.46 3.20
CA HIS A 31 13.23 -11.63 2.62
C HIS A 31 14.18 -11.13 3.72
N SER A 32 14.71 -12.06 4.51
CA SER A 32 15.64 -11.72 5.59
C SER A 32 16.87 -10.94 5.11
N GLY A 33 17.27 -9.92 5.85
CA GLY A 33 18.37 -9.00 5.52
C GLY A 33 17.99 -7.84 4.58
N ARG A 34 16.72 -7.76 4.13
CA ARG A 34 16.20 -6.65 3.32
C ARG A 34 15.00 -5.94 3.95
N GLU A 35 14.75 -6.19 5.22
CA GLU A 35 13.53 -5.77 5.91
C GLU A 35 13.37 -4.25 5.90
N ILE A 36 14.44 -3.54 6.28
CA ILE A 36 14.46 -2.07 6.30
C ILE A 36 14.28 -1.49 4.90
N GLU A 37 14.95 -2.07 3.89
CA GLU A 37 14.85 -1.62 2.51
C GLU A 37 13.41 -1.77 1.98
N ILE A 38 12.77 -2.90 2.27
CA ILE A 38 11.38 -3.19 1.89
C ILE A 38 10.43 -2.21 2.59
N LEU A 39 10.58 -2.00 3.90
CA LEU A 39 9.73 -1.07 4.66
C LEU A 39 9.87 0.37 4.15
N GLN A 40 11.08 0.83 3.85
CA GLN A 40 11.31 2.17 3.27
C GLN A 40 10.71 2.32 1.86
N GLN A 41 10.63 1.25 1.08
CA GLN A 41 9.96 1.28 -0.23
C GLN A 41 8.44 1.30 -0.09
N ILE A 42 7.90 0.54 0.86
CA ILE A 42 6.46 0.53 1.16
C ILE A 42 6.02 1.91 1.66
N ASP A 43 6.75 2.50 2.62
CA ASP A 43 6.48 3.83 3.16
C ASP A 43 6.38 4.89 2.05
N ARG A 44 7.38 4.95 1.16
CA ARG A 44 7.37 5.86 0.00
C ARG A 44 6.15 5.66 -0.89
N LYS A 45 5.83 4.41 -1.25
CA LYS A 45 4.67 4.11 -2.10
C LYS A 45 3.34 4.48 -1.44
N ILE A 46 3.21 4.28 -0.13
CA ILE A 46 2.02 4.73 0.62
C ILE A 46 1.93 6.26 0.57
N GLY A 47 3.05 6.95 0.81
CA GLY A 47 3.13 8.42 0.68
C GLY A 47 2.68 8.91 -0.69
N ASP A 48 3.18 8.32 -1.77
CA ASP A 48 2.79 8.67 -3.15
C ASP A 48 1.28 8.49 -3.38
N VAL A 49 0.71 7.37 -2.92
CA VAL A 49 -0.73 7.11 -3.03
C VAL A 49 -1.55 8.12 -2.22
N LEU A 50 -1.09 8.52 -1.04
CA LEU A 50 -1.77 9.53 -0.23
C LEU A 50 -1.79 10.90 -0.93
N VAL A 51 -0.67 11.32 -1.53
CA VAL A 51 -0.58 12.56 -2.33
C VAL A 51 -1.56 12.51 -3.51
N ASP A 52 -1.61 11.39 -4.23
CA ASP A 52 -2.53 11.19 -5.35
C ASP A 52 -4.01 11.22 -4.92
N LEU A 53 -4.33 10.68 -3.75
CA LEU A 53 -5.70 10.72 -3.22
C LEU A 53 -6.09 12.12 -2.76
N GLN A 54 -5.20 12.82 -2.06
CA GLN A 54 -5.43 14.18 -1.60
C GLN A 54 -5.62 15.15 -2.77
N SER A 55 -4.78 15.06 -3.79
CA SER A 55 -4.91 15.90 -5.00
C SER A 55 -6.22 15.66 -5.75
N LYS A 56 -6.71 14.42 -5.79
CA LYS A 56 -8.05 14.12 -6.34
C LYS A 56 -9.17 14.73 -5.51
N VAL A 57 -9.07 14.68 -4.18
CA VAL A 57 -10.04 15.32 -3.28
C VAL A 57 -10.07 16.84 -3.49
N GLU A 58 -8.91 17.48 -3.60
CA GLU A 58 -8.82 18.92 -3.87
C GLU A 58 -9.41 19.32 -5.22
N GLN A 59 -9.27 18.50 -6.27
CA GLN A 59 -9.88 18.76 -7.58
C GLN A 59 -11.42 18.66 -7.54
N VAL A 60 -11.96 17.72 -6.75
CA VAL A 60 -13.41 17.59 -6.58
C VAL A 60 -14.00 18.80 -5.83
N VAL A 61 -13.30 19.32 -4.83
CA VAL A 61 -13.73 20.53 -4.10
C VAL A 61 -13.71 21.76 -5.00
N LYS A 62 -12.66 21.96 -5.82
CA LYS A 62 -12.57 23.10 -6.74
C LYS A 62 -13.65 23.07 -7.83
N GLN A 63 -14.02 21.89 -8.34
CA GLN A 63 -15.11 21.76 -9.32
C GLN A 63 -16.50 22.02 -8.71
N ALA A 64 -16.68 21.79 -7.41
CA ALA A 64 -17.92 22.07 -6.71
C ALA A 64 -18.11 23.57 -6.39
N GLU A 65 -17.03 24.33 -6.20
CA GLU A 65 -17.07 25.79 -6.00
C GLU A 65 -17.20 26.59 -7.32
N GLU A 66 -16.89 25.98 -8.46
CA GLU A 66 -17.01 26.59 -9.80
C GLU A 66 -18.32 26.24 -10.55
N SER A 67 -19.20 25.40 -9.96
CA SER A 67 -20.56 25.20 -10.49
C SER A 67 -21.54 26.19 -9.85
N PRO A 68 -22.23 27.05 -10.65
CA PRO A 68 -23.09 28.14 -10.18
C PRO A 68 -24.42 27.69 -9.56
#